data_AF-A0A6C0HBY3-F1
#
_entry.id   AF-A0A6C0HBY3-F1
#
_cell.length_a   1.000
_cell.length_b   1.000
_cell.length_c   1.000
_cell.angle_alpha   90.00
_cell.angle_beta   90.00
_cell.angle_gamma   90.00
#
_symmetry.space_group_name_H-M   'P 1'
#
loop_
_entity.id
_entity.type
_entity.pdbx_description
1 polymer ?
#
loop_
_entity_poly.entity_id
_entity_poly.type
_entity_poly.pdbx_seq_one_letter_code
_entity_poly.pdbx_strand_id
1 'polypeptide(L)' 'MLTRSQTKNQIQLHIVEYEVNIDFDEASAAWKANKKSKGNGTYRYVCQGITKTGKKCSREPFHGCDFCKWHQNQK' A
#
# COMPACT_ATOMS: atom_id res chain seq x y z
N MET A 1 -14.63 44.58 33.88
CA MET A 1 -14.86 43.20 33.39
C MET A 1 -15.02 43.28 31.88
N LEU A 2 -14.07 42.74 31.11
CA LEU A 2 -14.13 42.77 29.64
C LEU A 2 -15.12 41.71 29.15
N THR A 3 -15.95 42.05 28.19
CA THR A 3 -17.00 41.17 27.67
C THR A 3 -16.43 40.19 26.65
N ARG A 4 -17.08 39.04 26.48
CA ARG A 4 -16.72 37.95 25.55
C ARG A 4 -16.49 38.39 24.08
N SER A 5 -16.96 39.59 23.71
CA SER A 5 -16.78 40.20 22.38
C SER A 5 -15.39 40.83 22.17
N GLN A 6 -14.63 41.06 23.25
CA GLN A 6 -13.36 41.79 23.21
C GLN A 6 -12.11 40.89 23.12
N THR A 7 -12.24 39.58 23.16
CA THR A 7 -11.13 38.66 22.86
C THR A 7 -11.04 38.38 21.36
N LYS A 8 -10.84 39.41 20.54
CA LYS A 8 -10.18 39.23 19.24
C LYS A 8 -8.67 39.21 19.47
N ASN A 9 -8.22 38.27 20.30
CA ASN A 9 -6.79 38.08 20.52
C ASN A 9 -6.27 37.19 19.40
N GLN A 10 -5.59 37.87 18.50
CA GLN A 10 -4.80 37.39 17.38
C GLN A 10 -3.95 36.17 17.79
N ILE A 11 -4.49 34.96 17.62
CA ILE A 11 -3.63 33.80 17.44
C ILE A 11 -3.25 33.86 15.96
N GLN A 12 -2.14 34.51 15.67
CA GLN A 12 -1.51 34.42 14.36
C GLN A 12 -1.03 32.97 14.23
N LEU A 13 -1.92 32.10 13.75
CA LEU A 13 -1.60 30.71 13.41
C LEU A 13 -0.51 30.80 12.34
N HIS A 14 0.73 30.59 12.77
CA HIS A 14 1.87 30.43 11.89
C HIS A 14 1.68 29.10 11.17
N ILE A 15 1.01 29.14 10.01
CA ILE A 15 0.86 28.00 9.11
C ILE A 15 2.25 27.77 8.53
N VAL A 16 3.00 26.86 9.15
CA VAL A 16 4.27 26.37 8.58
C VAL A 16 3.88 25.53 7.38
N GLU A 17 4.16 26.03 6.18
CA GLU A 17 4.08 25.22 4.97
C GLU A 17 5.23 24.22 5.00
N TYR A 18 4.90 22.95 5.23
CA TYR A 18 5.85 21.86 5.09
C TYR A 18 5.84 21.37 3.64
N GLU A 19 7.02 21.16 3.08
CA GLU A 19 7.14 20.49 1.79
C GLU A 19 6.73 19.02 1.95
N VAL A 20 5.66 18.62 1.28
CA VAL A 20 5.10 17.26 1.37
C VAL A 20 5.71 16.38 0.28
N ASN A 21 6.88 15.80 0.58
CA ASN A 21 7.54 14.81 -0.29
C ASN A 21 7.14 13.39 0.11
N ILE A 22 5.91 12.98 -0.23
CA ILE A 22 5.45 11.60 0.03
C ILE A 22 5.74 10.73 -1.20
N ASP A 23 6.70 9.83 -1.05
CA ASP A 23 6.99 8.78 -2.03
C ASP A 23 6.09 7.57 -1.80
N PHE A 24 5.26 7.23 -2.80
CA PHE A 24 4.40 6.04 -2.78
C PHE A 24 4.95 4.90 -3.64
N ASP A 25 6.11 5.04 -4.26
CA ASP A 25 6.66 4.05 -5.19
C ASP A 25 6.98 2.74 -4.47
N GLU A 26 7.56 2.82 -3.27
CA GLU A 26 7.82 1.64 -2.45
C GLU A 26 6.52 0.93 -2.05
N ALA A 27 5.55 1.69 -1.52
CA ALA A 27 4.24 1.15 -1.14
C ALA A 27 3.51 0.52 -2.33
N SER A 28 3.59 1.17 -3.49
CA SER A 28 3.04 0.70 -4.77
C SER A 28 3.71 -0.59 -5.23
N ALA A 29 5.04 -0.69 -5.12
CA ALA A 29 5.80 -1.88 -5.44
C ALA A 29 5.46 -3.04 -4.50
N ALA A 30 5.38 -2.80 -3.19
CA ALA A 30 4.99 -3.78 -2.20
C ALA A 30 3.57 -4.30 -2.45
N TRP A 31 2.62 -3.41 -2.76
CA TRP A 31 1.24 -3.78 -3.11
C TRP A 31 1.17 -4.59 -4.41
N LYS A 32 2.02 -4.29 -5.40
CA LYS A 32 2.15 -5.05 -6.65
C LYS A 32 2.91 -6.37 -6.46
N ALA A 33 3.64 -6.58 -5.36
CA ALA A 33 4.51 -7.75 -5.20
C ALA A 33 3.76 -9.09 -5.19
N ASN A 34 2.53 -9.11 -4.65
CA ASN A 34 1.63 -10.27 -4.61
C ASN A 34 0.44 -10.14 -5.57
N LYS A 35 0.44 -9.14 -6.46
CA LYS A 35 -0.64 -8.87 -7.41
C LYS A 35 -0.12 -8.82 -8.84
N LYS A 36 -0.96 -9.25 -9.77
CA LYS A 36 -0.68 -9.17 -11.21
C LYS A 36 -1.84 -8.50 -11.92
N SER A 37 -1.52 -7.50 -12.74
CA SER A 37 -2.50 -6.84 -13.60
C SER A 37 -3.05 -7.85 -14.61
N LYS A 38 -4.38 -7.90 -14.74
CA LYS A 38 -5.09 -8.65 -15.79
C LYS A 38 -5.40 -7.78 -17.01
N GLY A 39 -5.01 -6.50 -16.99
CA GLY A 39 -5.52 -5.49 -17.92
C GLY A 39 -6.80 -4.83 -17.40
N ASN A 40 -7.24 -3.76 -18.06
CA ASN A 40 -8.46 -3.00 -17.73
C ASN A 40 -8.49 -2.45 -16.29
N GLY A 41 -7.31 -2.13 -15.72
CA GLY A 41 -7.20 -1.63 -14.34
C GLY A 41 -7.48 -2.68 -13.25
N THR A 42 -7.67 -3.95 -13.61
CA THR A 42 -7.95 -5.02 -12.66
C THR A 42 -6.70 -5.78 -12.24
N TYR A 43 -6.65 -6.20 -10.98
CA TYR A 43 -5.54 -6.96 -10.40
C TYR A 43 -6.04 -8.26 -9.80
N ARG A 44 -5.23 -9.32 -9.87
CA ARG A 44 -5.44 -10.56 -9.14
C ARG A 44 -4.29 -10.85 -8.20
N TYR A 45 -4.55 -11.60 -7.15
CA TYR A 45 -3.49 -12.16 -6.32
C TYR A 45 -2.73 -13.26 -7.07
N VAL A 46 -1.43 -13.36 -6.80
CA VAL A 46 -0.54 -14.40 -7.33
C VAL A 46 0.21 -15.09 -6.20
N CYS A 47 0.49 -16.37 -6.43
CA CYS A 47 1.27 -17.21 -5.54
C CYS A 47 2.67 -16.62 -5.33
N GLN A 48 3.10 -16.51 -4.06
CA GLN A 48 4.41 -15.97 -3.70
C GLN A 48 5.56 -16.97 -3.90
N GLY A 49 5.25 -18.26 -4.10
CA GLY A 49 6.26 -19.31 -4.29
C GLY A 49 7.15 -19.13 -5.53
N ILE A 50 8.37 -19.63 -5.43
CA ILE A 50 9.40 -19.56 -6.48
C ILE A 50 9.44 -20.89 -7.22
N THR A 51 9.40 -20.83 -8.56
CA THR A 51 9.53 -22.02 -9.42
C THR A 51 10.96 -22.56 -9.37
N LYS A 52 11.15 -23.82 -9.75
CA LYS A 52 12.50 -24.43 -9.86
C LYS A 52 13.48 -23.64 -10.76
N THR A 53 12.95 -22.80 -11.64
CA THR A 53 13.71 -21.90 -12.53
C THR A 53 14.03 -20.53 -11.90
N GLY A 54 13.73 -20.30 -10.62
CA GLY A 54 14.00 -19.06 -9.91
C GLY A 54 13.00 -17.93 -10.18
N LYS A 55 11.91 -18.18 -10.93
CA LYS A 55 10.89 -17.16 -11.26
C LYS A 55 9.73 -17.21 -10.28
N LYS A 56 9.06 -16.07 -10.06
CA LYS A 56 7.82 -16.02 -9.27
C LYS A 56 6.70 -16.81 -9.95
N CYS A 57 5.95 -17.56 -9.16
CA CYS A 57 4.79 -18.27 -9.67
C CYS A 57 3.71 -17.29 -10.17
N SER A 58 3.16 -17.55 -11.35
CA SER A 58 2.05 -16.74 -11.91
C SER A 58 0.66 -17.33 -11.65
N ARG A 59 0.56 -18.38 -10.83
CA ARG A 59 -0.71 -19.04 -10.48
C ARG A 59 -1.43 -18.27 -9.39
N GLU A 60 -2.75 -18.42 -9.34
CA GLU A 60 -3.54 -17.88 -8.24
C GLU A 60 -3.26 -18.65 -6.95
N PRO A 61 -3.18 -17.94 -5.81
CA PRO A 61 -3.05 -18.58 -4.51
C PRO A 61 -4.28 -19.44 -4.19
N PHE A 62 -4.09 -20.44 -3.33
CA PHE A 62 -5.22 -21.18 -2.77
C PHE A 62 -5.94 -20.33 -1.71
N HIS A 63 -7.24 -20.58 -1.49
CA HIS A 63 -8.07 -19.75 -0.61
C HIS A 63 -7.45 -19.51 0.77
N GLY A 64 -7.22 -18.23 1.11
CA GLY A 64 -6.66 -17.81 2.39
C GLY A 64 -5.17 -18.10 2.58
N CYS A 65 -4.48 -18.58 1.55
CA CYS A 65 -3.04 -18.87 1.59
C CYS A 65 -2.28 -17.93 0.65
N ASP A 66 -0.99 -17.70 0.90
CA ASP A 66 -0.12 -16.94 -0.01
C ASP A 66 0.42 -17.79 -1.17
N PHE A 67 0.22 -19.10 -1.10
CA PHE A 67 0.77 -20.08 -2.03
C PHE A 67 -0.33 -20.83 -2.79
N CYS A 68 -0.03 -21.20 -4.03
CA CYS A 68 -0.88 -22.11 -4.80
C CYS A 68 -0.75 -23.56 -4.31
N LYS A 69 -1.60 -24.45 -4.82
CA LYS A 69 -1.59 -25.89 -4.50
C LYS A 69 -0.22 -26.58 -4.63
N TRP A 70 0.66 -26.05 -5.46
CA TRP A 70 1.97 -26.64 -5.77
C TRP A 70 3.10 -26.10 -4.88
N HIS A 71 2.87 -24.97 -4.21
CA HIS A 71 3.85 -24.33 -3.32
C HIS A 71 3.32 -24.28 -1.87
N GLN A 72 2.36 -25.13 -1.51
CA GLN A 72 1.75 -25.16 -0.17
C GLN A 72 2.77 -25.33 0.97
N ASN A 73 3.91 -25.96 0.69
CA ASN A 73 4.96 -26.25 1.67
C ASN A 73 6.07 -25.19 1.71
N GLN A 74 5.99 -24.08 0.97
CA GLN A 74 7.01 -23.01 0.95
C GLN A 74 6.71 -21.90 1.98
N LYS A 75 6.16 -22.26 3.14
CA LYS A 75 5.86 -21.33 4.23
C LYS A 75 7.12 -20.67 4.77
#